data_AF-Q5GLY5-F1
#
_entry.id   AF-Q5GLY5-F1
#
_cell.length_a   1.000
_cell.length_b   1.000
_cell.length_c   1.000
_cell.angle_alpha   90.00
_cell.angle_beta   90.00
_cell.angle_gamma   90.00
#
_symmetry.space_group_name_H-M   'P 1'
#
loop_
_entity.id
_entity.type
_entity.pdbx_description
1 polymer ?
#
loop_
_entity_poly.entity_id
_entity_poly.type
_entity_poly.pdbx_seq_one_letter_code
_entity_poly.pdbx_strand_id
1 'polypeptide(L)' 'RRLARRGGVKRISSLIYEETRNVLRSFLENVIRDSVTYTEHAKRKTVTAL' A
#
# COMPACT_ATOMS: atom_id res chain seq x y z
N ARG A 1 3.58 0.50 -14.01
CA ARG A 1 4.57 -0.22 -14.86
C ARG A 1 5.88 -0.57 -14.15
N ARG A 2 6.51 0.33 -13.37
CA ARG A 2 7.81 0.05 -12.71
C ARG A 2 7.85 -1.24 -11.90
N LEU A 3 6.83 -1.51 -11.07
CA LEU A 3 6.73 -2.74 -10.28
C LEU A 3 6.70 -4.00 -11.15
N ALA A 4 5.77 -4.04 -12.11
CA ALA A 4 5.68 -5.10 -13.10
C ALA A 4 6.99 -5.35 -13.85
N ARG A 5 7.70 -4.28 -14.24
CA ARG A 5 9.01 -4.41 -14.90
C ARG A 5 10.08 -4.98 -13.98
N ARG A 6 10.12 -4.55 -12.72
CA ARG A 6 11.03 -5.13 -11.70
C ARG A 6 10.73 -6.61 -11.44
N GLY A 7 9.47 -7.03 -11.51
CA GLY A 7 9.07 -8.43 -11.40
C GLY A 7 9.27 -9.28 -12.66
N GLY A 8 10.02 -8.80 -13.67
CA GLY A 8 10.30 -9.56 -14.90
C GLY A 8 9.16 -9.59 -15.92
N VAL A 9 8.09 -8.81 -15.73
CA VAL A 9 6.92 -8.91 -16.61
C VAL A 9 7.12 -8.12 -17.91
N LYS A 10 7.06 -8.84 -19.04
CA LYS A 10 7.31 -8.28 -20.39
C LYS A 10 6.10 -7.55 -20.99
N ARG A 11 4.88 -8.07 -20.81
CA ARG A 11 3.62 -7.37 -21.16
C ARG A 11 2.56 -7.66 -20.10
N ILE A 12 1.77 -6.65 -19.76
CA ILE A 12 0.65 -6.73 -18.82
C ILE A 12 -0.56 -6.09 -19.50
N SER A 13 -1.72 -6.75 -19.35
CA SER A 13 -3.02 -6.25 -19.80
C SER A 13 -3.39 -4.92 -19.12
N SER A 14 -4.12 -4.05 -19.82
CA SER A 14 -4.50 -2.73 -19.29
C SER A 14 -5.31 -2.83 -17.98
N LEU A 15 -6.26 -3.76 -17.93
CA LEU A 15 -7.17 -3.95 -16.78
C LEU A 15 -6.44 -4.24 -15.47
N ILE A 16 -5.38 -5.04 -15.54
CA ILE A 16 -4.60 -5.46 -14.38
C ILE A 16 -3.95 -4.28 -13.67
N TYR A 17 -3.58 -3.20 -14.38
CA TYR A 17 -2.93 -2.04 -13.73
C TYR A 17 -3.85 -1.29 -12.78
N GLU A 18 -5.14 -1.27 -13.05
CA GLU A 18 -6.13 -0.62 -12.20
C GLU A 18 -6.45 -1.51 -11.00
N GLU A 19 -6.72 -2.79 -11.25
CA GLU A 19 -6.99 -3.78 -10.22
C GLU A 19 -5.84 -3.88 -9.20
N THR A 20 -4.59 -3.99 -9.68
CA THR A 20 -3.43 -4.07 -8.78
C THR A 20 -3.25 -2.78 -7.97
N ARG A 21 -3.61 -1.61 -8.54
CA ARG A 21 -3.54 -0.33 -7.82
C ARG A 21 -4.61 -0.24 -6.74
N ASN A 22 -5.81 -0.74 -7.00
CA ASN A 22 -6.89 -0.78 -6.02
C ASN A 22 -6.53 -1.68 -4.84
N VAL A 23 -5.96 -2.85 -5.10
CA VAL A 23 -5.46 -3.76 -4.04
C VAL A 23 -4.39 -3.07 -3.18
N LEU A 24 -3.41 -2.41 -3.81
CA LEU A 24 -2.36 -1.69 -3.06
C LEU A 24 -2.92 -0.54 -2.22
N ARG A 25 -3.92 0.18 -2.73
CA ARG A 25 -4.58 1.25 -1.97
C ARG A 25 -5.32 0.69 -0.76
N SER A 26 -6.14 -0.36 -0.96
CA SER A 26 -6.89 -0.99 0.13
C SER A 26 -5.97 -1.55 1.21
N PHE A 27 -4.86 -2.17 0.82
CA PHE A 27 -3.83 -2.63 1.76
C PHE A 27 -3.29 -1.49 2.61
N LEU A 28 -2.87 -0.38 1.99
CA LEU A 28 -2.33 0.78 2.70
C LEU A 28 -3.37 1.45 3.59
N GLU A 29 -4.62 1.58 3.14
CA GLU A 29 -5.70 2.15 3.95
C GLU A 29 -5.92 1.36 5.24
N ASN A 30 -5.88 0.03 5.17
CA ASN A 30 -6.03 -0.82 6.35
C ASN A 30 -4.83 -0.68 7.30
N VAL A 31 -3.60 -0.80 6.77
CA VAL A 31 -2.38 -0.67 7.58
C VAL A 31 -2.29 0.70 8.25
N ILE A 32 -2.62 1.78 7.53
CA ILE A 32 -2.56 3.14 8.06
C ILE A 32 -3.62 3.35 9.14
N ARG A 33 -4.85 2.85 8.95
CA ARG A 33 -5.92 2.97 9.95
C ARG A 33 -5.51 2.39 11.30
N ASP A 34 -4.97 1.17 11.28
CA ASP A 34 -4.52 0.50 12.49
C ASP A 34 -3.31 1.22 13.10
N SER A 35 -2.34 1.59 12.26
CA SER A 35 -1.15 2.33 12.69
C SER A 35 -1.52 3.66 13.37
N VAL A 36 -2.43 4.42 12.78
CA VAL A 36 -2.89 5.71 13.32
C VAL A 36 -3.56 5.51 14.68
N THR A 37 -4.40 4.49 14.82
CA THR A 37 -5.08 4.15 16.08
C THR A 37 -4.07 3.95 17.23
N TYR A 38 -2.99 3.19 16.99
CA TYR A 38 -1.94 3.00 17.98
C TYR A 38 -1.14 4.28 18.26
N THR A 39 -0.84 5.07 17.23
CA THR A 39 -0.09 6.33 17.43
C THR A 39 -0.89 7.37 18.22
N GLU A 40 -2.18 7.48 17.95
CA GLU A 40 -3.08 8.39 18.65
C GLU A 40 -3.23 7.97 20.12
N HIS A 41 -3.42 6.67 20.38
CA HIS A 41 -3.44 6.13 21.75
C HIS A 41 -2.16 6.48 22.53
N ALA A 42 -1.00 6.39 21.87
CA ALA A 42 0.28 6.73 22.47
C ALA A 42 0.58 8.24 22.52
N LYS A 43 -0.34 9.11 22.10
CA LYS A 43 -0.17 10.58 22.01
C LYS A 43 1.02 11.00 21.13
N ARG A 44 1.34 10.22 20.09
CA ARG A 44 2.42 10.50 19.14
C ARG A 44 1.85 11.02 17.82
N LYS A 45 2.65 11.82 17.11
CA LYS A 45 2.30 12.36 15.78
C LYS A 45 3.01 11.65 14.62
N THR A 46 3.88 10.69 14.93
CA THR A 46 4.71 10.00 13.95
C THR A 46 4.52 8.49 14.11
N VAL A 47 4.09 7.84 13.03
CA VAL A 47 4.02 6.37 12.94
C VAL A 47 5.44 5.82 12.86
N THR A 48 5.75 4.87 13.73
CA THR A 48 7.04 4.17 13.75
C THR A 48 6.80 2.70 13.43
N ALA A 49 7.72 2.05 12.72
CA ALA A 49 7.59 0.66 12.28
C ALA A 49 8.02 -0.39 13.34
N LEU A 50 8.08 0.02 14.60
CA LEU A 50 8.54 -0.79 15.72
C LEU A 50 7.46 -1.73 16.25
#